data_AF-A0A3A8PGV7-F1
#
_entry.id   AF-A0A3A8PGV7-F1
#
_cell.length_a   1.000
_cell.length_b   1.000
_cell.length_c   1.000
_cell.angle_alpha   90.00
_cell.angle_beta   90.00
_cell.angle_gamma   90.00
#
_symmetry.space_group_name_H-M   'P 1'
#
loop_
_entity.id
_entity.type
_entity.pdbx_description
1 polymer ?
#
loop_
_entity_poly.entity_id
_entity_poly.type
_entity_poly.pdbx_seq_one_letter_code
_entity_poly.pdbx_strand_id
1 'polypeptide(L)'
;MTRLDATTLTFQPRAGVGTDEGFVQVEPPLILDGGAEFGVNLGAPVRLRLWGGGEGTGLVRREDWDSVSDWGQVVRALKLGSDHAPLAVWFGGLDSFNLLSGHLVRRYSNRSNPDYHPAGGFLTGTLGPLYTQAFASDVLGARLMGAEVALDVQHVLFGQPREPGRYTLALSAVHDWGRAGGRAPSVTLAHLDATAVVVVRPGF
;
A
#
# COMPACT_ATOMS: atom_id res chain seq x y z
N MET A 1 -9.86 -22.06 -6.53
CA MET A 1 -9.87 -22.12 -8.01
C MET A 1 -8.64 -21.34 -8.47
N THR A 2 -7.68 -21.98 -9.15
CA THR A 2 -6.44 -21.31 -9.59
C THR A 2 -6.66 -20.78 -10.99
N ARG A 3 -6.52 -19.46 -11.19
CA ARG A 3 -6.68 -18.81 -12.50
C ARG A 3 -5.39 -18.11 -12.86
N LEU A 4 -4.85 -18.45 -14.03
CA LEU A 4 -3.70 -17.81 -14.65
C LEU A 4 -4.25 -17.05 -15.86
N ASP A 5 -4.26 -15.72 -15.78
CA ASP A 5 -4.55 -14.85 -16.92
C ASP A 5 -3.21 -14.24 -17.38
N ALA A 6 -3.07 -13.87 -18.65
CA ALA A 6 -1.85 -13.23 -19.15
C ALA A 6 -2.23 -12.15 -20.15
N THR A 7 -2.28 -10.87 -19.74
CA THR A 7 -2.50 -9.77 -20.69
C THR A 7 -2.17 -8.41 -20.07
N THR A 8 -1.28 -7.67 -20.72
CA THR A 8 -1.38 -6.24 -21.09
C THR A 8 -0.10 -5.90 -21.85
N LEU A 9 -0.23 -5.53 -23.13
CA LEU A 9 0.88 -5.03 -23.94
C LEU A 9 0.78 -3.51 -24.00
N THR A 10 1.72 -2.84 -23.33
CA THR A 10 1.79 -1.37 -23.31
C THR A 10 3.12 -0.93 -23.91
N PHE A 11 3.06 -0.01 -24.87
CA PHE A 11 4.21 0.69 -25.41
C PHE A 11 4.43 1.98 -24.63
N GLN A 12 5.59 2.13 -23.99
CA GLN A 12 5.97 3.36 -23.29
C GLN A 12 7.23 3.95 -23.93
N PRO A 13 7.12 4.98 -24.79
CA PRO A 13 8.29 5.74 -25.22
C PRO A 13 8.82 6.57 -24.04
N ARG A 14 10.14 6.64 -23.88
CA ARG A 14 10.77 7.50 -22.89
C ARG A 14 10.67 8.97 -23.34
N ALA A 15 9.85 9.77 -22.69
CA ALA A 15 9.89 11.22 -22.85
C ALA A 15 11.07 11.80 -22.04
N GLY A 16 12.21 12.02 -22.69
CA GLY A 16 13.28 12.87 -22.17
C GLY A 16 14.61 12.16 -21.85
N VAL A 17 15.64 12.63 -22.57
CA VAL A 17 17.09 12.40 -22.40
C VAL A 17 17.59 11.00 -22.80
N GLY A 18 17.92 10.84 -24.09
CA GLY A 18 18.53 9.64 -24.68
C GLY A 18 17.97 9.35 -26.09
N THR A 19 18.65 8.51 -26.88
CA THR A 19 18.07 7.92 -28.10
C THR A 19 16.74 7.25 -27.74
N ASP A 20 15.70 7.44 -28.54
CA ASP A 20 14.37 6.91 -28.25
C ASP A 20 14.42 5.41 -27.97
N GLU A 21 14.18 5.02 -26.72
CA GLU A 21 14.05 3.62 -26.30
C GLU A 21 12.58 3.22 -26.34
N GLY A 22 12.31 2.04 -26.88
CA GLY A 22 10.98 1.45 -26.93
C GLY A 22 10.90 0.19 -26.09
N PHE A 23 9.88 0.09 -25.26
CA PHE A 23 9.60 -1.11 -24.46
C PHE A 23 8.22 -1.68 -24.78
N VAL A 24 8.13 -3.00 -24.75
CA VAL A 24 6.89 -3.76 -24.64
C VAL A 24 6.80 -4.32 -23.23
N GLN A 25 5.71 -4.02 -22.55
CA GLN A 25 5.41 -4.61 -21.25
C GLN A 25 4.64 -5.92 -21.41
N VAL A 26 4.97 -6.93 -20.60
CA VAL A 26 4.20 -8.16 -20.42
C VAL A 26 3.93 -8.34 -18.93
N GLU A 27 2.69 -8.66 -18.56
CA GLU A 27 2.30 -8.87 -17.16
C GLU A 27 1.60 -10.23 -17.02
N PRO A 28 2.31 -11.26 -16.51
CA PRO A 28 1.73 -12.56 -16.22
C PRO A 28 1.28 -12.66 -14.74
N PRO A 29 -0.02 -12.51 -14.43
CA PRO A 29 -0.53 -12.71 -13.08
C PRO A 29 -0.79 -14.18 -12.73
N LEU A 30 -0.43 -14.56 -11.50
CA LEU A 30 -0.86 -15.78 -10.81
C LEU A 30 -1.84 -15.40 -9.70
N ILE A 31 -3.08 -15.86 -9.81
CA ILE A 31 -4.16 -15.50 -8.87
C ILE A 31 -4.68 -16.75 -8.15
N LEU A 32 -4.67 -16.69 -6.83
CA LEU A 32 -5.32 -17.63 -5.93
C LEU A 32 -6.41 -16.89 -5.17
N ASP A 33 -7.66 -17.26 -5.43
CA ASP A 33 -8.82 -16.76 -4.72
C ASP A 33 -9.29 -17.80 -3.70
N GLY A 34 -9.19 -17.44 -2.42
CA GLY A 34 -9.65 -18.21 -1.27
C GLY A 34 -10.94 -17.69 -0.65
N GLY A 35 -11.66 -16.81 -1.34
CA GLY A 35 -12.90 -16.21 -0.86
C GLY A 35 -12.69 -14.89 -0.11
N ALA A 36 -13.61 -14.57 0.80
CA ALA A 36 -13.68 -13.25 1.43
C ALA A 36 -12.43 -12.88 2.26
N GLU A 37 -11.78 -13.89 2.86
CA GLU A 37 -10.72 -13.71 3.86
C GLU A 37 -9.32 -14.00 3.35
N PHE A 38 -9.17 -14.58 2.16
CA PHE A 38 -7.86 -14.93 1.63
C PHE A 38 -7.77 -14.72 0.13
N GLY A 39 -6.73 -14.01 -0.29
CA GLY A 39 -6.44 -13.82 -1.70
C GLY A 39 -4.96 -13.55 -1.93
N VAL A 40 -4.42 -14.12 -3.01
CA VAL A 40 -3.05 -13.90 -3.45
C VAL A 40 -3.07 -13.58 -4.94
N ASN A 41 -2.37 -12.51 -5.31
CA ASN A 41 -2.16 -12.08 -6.68
C ASN A 41 -0.67 -11.74 -6.81
N LEU A 42 0.05 -12.62 -7.50
CA LEU A 42 1.47 -12.46 -7.81
C LEU A 42 1.63 -12.13 -9.28
N GLY A 43 2.70 -11.43 -9.63
CA GLY A 43 3.04 -11.08 -10.99
C GLY A 43 3.70 -9.73 -11.05
N ALA A 44 4.60 -9.54 -12.00
CA ALA A 44 5.32 -8.29 -12.18
C ALA A 44 5.23 -7.85 -13.64
N PRO A 45 5.06 -6.55 -13.92
CA PRO A 45 5.25 -6.04 -15.27
C PRO A 45 6.71 -6.22 -15.68
N VAL A 46 6.95 -6.92 -16.78
CA VAL A 46 8.29 -7.08 -17.37
C VAL A 46 8.36 -6.22 -18.62
N ARG A 47 9.21 -5.19 -18.60
CA ARG A 47 9.45 -4.31 -19.75
C ARG A 47 10.61 -4.84 -20.58
N LEU A 48 10.27 -5.37 -21.76
CA LEU A 48 11.19 -5.88 -22.77
C LEU A 48 11.53 -4.79 -23.77
N ARG A 49 12.82 -4.54 -23.96
CA ARG A 49 13.34 -3.56 -24.90
C ARG A 49 13.13 -4.05 -26.35
N LEU A 50 12.50 -3.23 -27.17
CA LEU A 50 12.29 -3.47 -28.60
C LEU A 50 13.33 -2.77 -29.47
N TRP A 51 13.69 -1.54 -29.12
CA TRP A 51 14.68 -0.74 -29.83
C TRP A 51 15.33 0.29 -28.91
N GLY A 52 16.41 0.90 -29.38
CA GLY A 52 17.23 1.84 -28.61
C GLY A 52 18.15 1.14 -27.61
N GLY A 53 19.05 1.90 -26.98
CA GLY A 53 20.09 1.38 -26.09
C GLY A 53 21.47 1.29 -26.74
N GLY A 54 22.51 1.39 -25.92
CA GLY A 54 23.91 1.27 -26.32
C GLY A 54 24.46 -0.16 -26.20
N GLU A 55 25.74 -0.32 -26.55
CA GLU A 55 26.48 -1.57 -26.36
C GLU A 55 26.45 -1.99 -24.88
N GLY A 56 26.07 -3.24 -24.58
CA GLY A 56 25.91 -3.74 -23.22
C GLY A 56 24.55 -3.51 -22.55
N THR A 57 23.55 -2.96 -23.26
CA THR A 57 22.18 -2.86 -22.73
C THR A 57 21.43 -4.19 -22.80
N GLY A 58 20.74 -4.55 -21.71
CA GLY A 58 19.99 -5.81 -21.59
C GLY A 58 18.59 -5.78 -22.23
N LEU A 59 18.01 -6.96 -22.43
CA LEU A 59 16.64 -7.14 -22.94
C LEU A 59 15.56 -6.63 -21.97
N VAL A 60 15.81 -6.74 -20.66
CA VAL A 60 14.90 -6.27 -19.62
C VAL A 60 15.39 -4.91 -19.12
N ARG A 61 14.44 -4.01 -18.86
CA ARG A 61 14.73 -2.72 -18.24
C ARG A 61 15.33 -2.93 -16.84
N ARG A 62 16.56 -2.45 -16.63
CA ARG A 62 17.30 -2.68 -15.38
C ARG A 62 16.70 -1.94 -14.19
N GLU A 63 16.21 -0.73 -14.42
CA GLU A 63 15.64 0.15 -13.38
C GLU A 63 14.39 -0.45 -12.72
N ASP A 64 13.80 -1.49 -13.31
CA ASP A 64 12.63 -2.17 -12.76
C ASP A 64 13.02 -3.21 -11.71
N TRP A 65 14.31 -3.49 -11.51
CA TRP A 65 14.79 -4.64 -10.73
C TRP A 65 16.09 -4.37 -9.97
N ASP A 66 16.60 -3.14 -10.02
CA ASP A 66 17.91 -2.81 -9.46
C ASP A 66 17.89 -2.43 -7.98
N SER A 67 16.70 -2.22 -7.39
CA SER A 67 16.53 -2.06 -5.95
C SER A 67 15.79 -3.24 -5.31
N VAL A 68 16.05 -3.46 -4.01
CA VAL A 68 15.35 -4.48 -3.21
C VAL A 68 13.84 -4.20 -3.18
N SER A 69 13.46 -2.93 -3.15
CA SER A 69 12.07 -2.48 -3.14
C SER A 69 11.30 -2.86 -4.41
N ASP A 70 11.96 -2.88 -5.56
CA ASP A 70 11.29 -3.19 -6.83
C ASP A 70 10.82 -4.64 -6.92
N TRP A 71 11.40 -5.55 -6.13
CA TRP A 71 10.88 -6.91 -5.98
C TRP A 71 9.50 -6.95 -5.32
N GLY A 72 9.10 -5.87 -4.64
CA GLY A 72 7.75 -5.71 -4.11
C GLY A 72 6.68 -5.73 -5.21
N GLN A 73 7.00 -5.36 -6.45
CA GLN A 73 6.05 -5.40 -7.55
C GLN A 73 5.52 -6.80 -7.85
N VAL A 74 6.28 -7.85 -7.49
CA VAL A 74 5.88 -9.26 -7.63
C VAL A 74 4.66 -9.57 -6.77
N VAL A 75 4.51 -8.93 -5.61
CA VAL A 75 3.32 -9.03 -4.76
C VAL A 75 2.35 -7.93 -5.17
N ARG A 76 1.37 -8.27 -6.01
CA ARG A 76 0.35 -7.31 -6.46
C ARG A 76 -0.75 -7.14 -5.41
N ALA A 77 -1.18 -8.25 -4.83
CA ALA A 77 -2.05 -8.27 -3.67
C ALA A 77 -1.81 -9.55 -2.84
N LEU A 78 -1.68 -9.41 -1.54
CA LEU A 78 -1.79 -10.48 -0.57
C LEU A 78 -2.76 -10.01 0.50
N LYS A 79 -3.89 -10.71 0.65
CA LYS A 79 -4.96 -10.39 1.61
C LYS A 79 -5.13 -11.56 2.56
N LEU A 80 -5.16 -11.25 3.85
CA LEU A 80 -5.54 -12.14 4.95
C LEU A 80 -6.55 -11.42 5.83
N GLY A 81 -7.67 -12.07 6.16
CA GLY A 81 -8.79 -11.47 6.88
C GLY A 81 -9.73 -10.69 5.95
N SER A 82 -10.78 -10.13 6.54
CA SER A 82 -11.80 -9.32 5.87
C SER A 82 -12.02 -8.01 6.62
N ASP A 83 -12.84 -7.11 6.07
CA ASP A 83 -13.19 -5.84 6.72
C ASP A 83 -13.95 -6.04 8.05
N HIS A 84 -14.46 -7.25 8.28
CA HIS A 84 -15.14 -7.65 9.51
C HIS A 84 -14.30 -8.56 10.41
N ALA A 85 -13.09 -8.93 9.98
CA ALA A 85 -12.21 -9.75 10.78
C ALA A 85 -11.56 -8.91 11.91
N PRO A 86 -11.37 -9.48 13.11
CA PRO A 86 -10.70 -8.78 14.20
C PRO A 86 -9.23 -8.49 13.89
N LEU A 87 -8.64 -9.15 12.89
CA LEU A 87 -7.33 -8.90 12.36
C LEU A 87 -7.37 -9.05 10.84
N ALA A 88 -6.86 -8.07 10.12
CA ALA A 88 -6.64 -8.18 8.68
C ALA A 88 -5.26 -7.66 8.29
N VAL A 89 -4.69 -8.25 7.25
CA VAL A 89 -3.40 -7.90 6.69
C VAL A 89 -3.55 -7.79 5.18
N TRP A 90 -2.95 -6.75 4.62
CA TRP A 90 -2.92 -6.52 3.20
C TRP A 90 -1.52 -6.09 2.77
N PHE A 91 -1.04 -6.62 1.63
CA PHE A 91 0.19 -6.19 0.97
C PHE A 91 -0.03 -5.99 -0.52
N GLY A 92 0.66 -5.02 -1.12
CA GLY A 92 0.57 -4.70 -2.54
C GLY A 92 0.84 -3.22 -2.85
N GLY A 93 0.31 -2.72 -3.96
CA GLY A 93 0.37 -1.29 -4.30
C GLY A 93 -0.63 -0.45 -3.52
N LEU A 94 -0.16 0.47 -2.68
CA LEU A 94 -1.04 1.41 -2.00
C LEU A 94 -1.44 2.48 -3.00
N ASP A 95 -2.74 2.60 -3.27
CA ASP A 95 -3.32 3.68 -4.08
C ASP A 95 -4.36 4.45 -3.28
N SER A 96 -4.21 5.77 -3.22
CA SER A 96 -5.02 6.67 -2.38
C SER A 96 -5.23 6.20 -0.93
N PHE A 97 -4.24 5.54 -0.33
CA PHE A 97 -4.31 5.01 1.03
C PHE A 97 -4.46 6.14 2.07
N ASN A 98 -5.31 5.92 3.07
CA ASN A 98 -5.43 6.76 4.25
C ASN A 98 -5.10 5.91 5.48
N LEU A 99 -4.31 6.47 6.40
CA LEU A 99 -4.20 5.90 7.75
C LEU A 99 -5.40 6.39 8.55
N LEU A 100 -6.34 5.49 8.83
CA LEU A 100 -7.55 5.73 9.61
C LEU A 100 -8.25 7.07 9.29
N SER A 101 -8.24 8.02 10.23
CA SER A 101 -8.83 9.36 10.11
C SER A 101 -8.27 10.16 8.93
N GLY A 102 -7.08 9.80 8.47
CA GLY A 102 -6.38 10.46 7.37
C GLY A 102 -5.75 11.79 7.78
N HIS A 103 -5.52 12.03 9.07
CA HIS A 103 -4.90 13.26 9.55
C HIS A 103 -3.41 13.36 9.20
N LEU A 104 -2.64 12.29 9.40
CA LEU A 104 -1.21 12.26 9.07
C LEU A 104 -0.94 11.74 7.66
N VAL A 105 -1.66 10.69 7.22
CA VAL A 105 -1.44 10.04 5.92
C VAL A 105 -2.76 10.00 5.18
N ARG A 106 -2.84 10.74 4.08
CA ARG A 106 -4.06 10.88 3.27
C ARG A 106 -3.74 10.77 1.79
N ARG A 107 -4.52 9.98 1.07
CA ARG A 107 -4.41 9.73 -0.38
C ARG A 107 -2.98 9.37 -0.78
N TYR A 108 -2.31 8.59 0.06
CA TYR A 108 -0.94 8.16 -0.16
C TYR A 108 -0.88 7.13 -1.29
N SER A 109 0.08 7.28 -2.20
CA SER A 109 0.37 6.30 -3.23
C SER A 109 1.85 6.02 -3.31
N ASN A 110 2.22 4.74 -3.28
CA ASN A 110 3.62 4.29 -3.33
C ASN A 110 4.08 3.87 -4.73
N ARG A 111 3.20 3.93 -5.74
CA ARG A 111 3.49 3.53 -7.13
C ARG A 111 3.42 4.67 -8.15
N SER A 112 3.39 5.91 -7.69
CA SER A 112 3.36 7.09 -8.57
C SER A 112 4.68 7.33 -9.33
N ASN A 113 5.80 6.77 -8.86
CA ASN A 113 7.09 6.87 -9.56
C ASN A 113 7.23 5.70 -10.55
N PRO A 114 7.44 5.95 -11.86
CA PRO A 114 7.56 4.89 -12.87
C PRO A 114 8.82 4.02 -12.77
N ASP A 115 9.79 4.41 -11.94
CA ASP A 115 11.07 3.74 -11.73
C ASP A 115 11.24 3.22 -10.29
N TYR A 116 10.15 3.13 -9.52
CA TYR A 116 10.18 2.61 -8.15
C TYR A 116 8.89 1.86 -7.86
N HIS A 117 8.99 0.55 -7.63
CA HIS A 117 7.85 -0.35 -7.59
C HIS A 117 7.69 -1.13 -6.27
N PRO A 118 7.56 -0.44 -5.12
CA PRO A 118 7.44 -1.10 -3.83
C PRO A 118 6.13 -1.87 -3.66
N ALA A 119 6.18 -2.90 -2.81
CA ALA A 119 5.01 -3.41 -2.10
C ALA A 119 4.90 -2.66 -0.78
N GLY A 120 3.79 -1.95 -0.61
CA GLY A 120 3.36 -1.48 0.69
C GLY A 120 2.52 -2.55 1.38
N GLY A 121 2.05 -2.24 2.57
CA GLY A 121 1.10 -3.07 3.28
C GLY A 121 0.52 -2.36 4.48
N PHE A 122 -0.60 -2.87 4.95
CA PHE A 122 -1.21 -2.44 6.19
C PHE A 122 -1.74 -3.63 6.97
N LEU A 123 -1.79 -3.47 8.28
CA LEU A 123 -2.48 -4.35 9.20
C LEU A 123 -3.57 -3.54 9.90
N THR A 124 -4.71 -4.17 10.13
CA THR A 124 -5.78 -3.64 10.98
C THR A 124 -6.09 -4.66 12.07
N GLY A 125 -6.46 -4.17 13.25
CA GLY A 125 -6.78 -5.03 14.39
C GLY A 125 -7.79 -4.38 15.32
N THR A 126 -8.71 -5.17 15.86
CA THR A 126 -9.68 -4.73 16.87
C THR A 126 -9.58 -5.62 18.11
N LEU A 127 -9.44 -5.00 19.29
CA LEU A 127 -9.40 -5.69 20.58
C LEU A 127 -10.22 -4.90 21.61
N GLY A 128 -11.44 -5.37 21.88
CA GLY A 128 -12.35 -4.72 22.82
C GLY A 128 -12.65 -3.27 22.41
N PRO A 129 -12.28 -2.25 23.20
CA PRO A 129 -12.48 -0.84 22.86
C PRO A 129 -11.43 -0.28 21.91
N LEU A 130 -10.40 -1.05 21.53
CA LEU A 130 -9.27 -0.56 20.73
C LEU A 130 -9.41 -1.00 19.27
N TYR A 131 -9.23 -0.05 18.36
CA TYR A 131 -8.99 -0.30 16.94
C TYR A 131 -7.60 0.22 16.59
N THR A 132 -6.81 -0.57 15.87
CA THR A 132 -5.45 -0.22 15.46
C THR A 132 -5.30 -0.42 13.97
N GLN A 133 -4.63 0.51 13.31
CA GLN A 133 -4.11 0.31 11.96
C GLN A 133 -2.63 0.68 11.93
N ALA A 134 -1.82 -0.13 11.26
CA ALA A 134 -0.45 0.24 10.94
C ALA A 134 -0.17 -0.04 9.48
N PHE A 135 0.72 0.74 8.87
CA PHE A 135 1.08 0.60 7.47
C PHE A 135 2.57 0.84 7.24
N ALA A 136 3.06 0.25 6.16
CA ALA A 136 4.36 0.54 5.56
C ALA A 136 4.14 0.83 4.08
N SER A 137 4.71 1.93 3.60
CA SER A 137 4.73 2.27 2.17
C SER A 137 5.62 1.35 1.33
N ASP A 138 6.65 0.79 1.94
CA ASP A 138 7.57 -0.16 1.35
C ASP A 138 8.01 -1.13 2.45
N VAL A 139 7.53 -2.37 2.35
CA VAL A 139 7.79 -3.44 3.32
C VAL A 139 9.24 -3.92 3.24
N LEU A 140 9.90 -3.72 2.10
CA LEU A 140 11.27 -4.17 1.87
C LEU A 140 12.31 -3.06 2.08
N GLY A 141 11.93 -1.80 1.87
CA GLY A 141 12.83 -0.64 1.95
C GLY A 141 12.62 0.30 3.13
N ALA A 142 11.60 0.06 3.98
CA ALA A 142 11.32 0.85 5.18
C ALA A 142 11.36 2.38 4.96
N ARG A 143 10.53 2.87 4.02
CA ARG A 143 10.50 4.29 3.62
C ARG A 143 9.65 5.15 4.56
N LEU A 144 8.34 4.93 4.53
CA LEU A 144 7.33 5.61 5.34
C LEU A 144 6.54 4.52 6.07
N MET A 145 6.48 4.59 7.39
CA MET A 145 5.62 3.73 8.22
C MET A 145 4.76 4.60 9.12
N GLY A 146 3.60 4.10 9.49
CA GLY A 146 2.80 4.75 10.50
C GLY A 146 1.85 3.79 11.18
N ALA A 147 1.38 4.19 12.34
CA ALA A 147 0.37 3.49 13.09
C ALA A 147 -0.57 4.48 13.73
N GLU A 148 -1.83 4.10 13.86
CA GLU A 148 -2.85 4.83 14.58
C GLU A 148 -3.64 3.83 15.43
N VAL A 149 -3.85 4.22 16.70
CA VAL A 149 -4.67 3.48 17.67
C VAL A 149 -5.81 4.39 18.07
N ALA A 150 -7.03 3.92 17.88
CA ALA A 150 -8.26 4.59 18.27
C ALA A 150 -8.93 3.84 19.42
N LEU A 151 -9.23 4.57 20.49
CA LEU A 151 -9.95 4.09 21.66
C LEU A 151 -11.41 4.53 21.60
N ASP A 152 -12.33 3.58 21.65
CA ASP A 152 -13.75 3.83 21.84
C ASP A 152 -14.02 4.21 23.31
N VAL A 153 -14.18 5.52 23.54
CA VAL A 153 -14.39 6.09 24.87
C VAL A 153 -15.74 5.65 25.43
N GLN A 154 -16.76 5.45 24.59
CA GLN A 154 -18.06 4.96 25.03
C GLN A 154 -17.96 3.53 25.55
N HIS A 155 -17.21 2.68 24.84
CA HIS A 155 -16.95 1.32 25.30
C HIS A 155 -16.27 1.31 26.67
N VAL A 156 -15.23 2.13 26.87
CA VAL A 156 -14.51 2.21 28.14
C VAL A 156 -15.40 2.65 29.30
N LEU A 157 -16.25 3.66 29.08
CA LEU A 157 -17.04 4.27 30.16
C LEU A 157 -18.36 3.54 30.43
N PHE A 158 -18.97 2.94 29.41
CA PHE A 158 -20.34 2.42 29.47
C PHE A 158 -20.49 0.97 28.98
N GLY A 159 -19.39 0.30 28.64
CA GLY A 159 -19.40 -1.05 28.08
C GLY A 159 -19.74 -1.08 26.59
N GLN A 160 -19.82 -2.28 26.02
CA GLN A 160 -19.89 -2.47 24.57
C GLN A 160 -21.06 -1.69 23.92
N PRO A 161 -20.76 -0.70 23.06
CA PRO A 161 -21.79 0.13 22.45
C PRO A 161 -22.53 -0.62 21.33
N ARG A 162 -23.77 -0.22 21.05
CA ARG A 162 -24.53 -0.69 19.89
C ARG A 162 -23.90 -0.24 18.56
N GLU A 163 -23.30 0.94 18.57
CA GLU A 163 -22.58 1.52 17.43
C GLU A 163 -21.17 1.90 17.90
N PRO A 164 -20.15 1.10 17.57
CA PRO A 164 -18.77 1.37 17.96
C PRO A 164 -18.24 2.62 17.26
N GLY A 165 -17.27 3.29 17.89
CA GLY A 165 -16.53 4.38 17.28
C GLY A 165 -17.27 5.73 17.20
N ARG A 166 -18.41 5.89 17.90
CA ARG A 166 -19.10 7.19 17.97
C ARG A 166 -18.28 8.26 18.71
N TYR A 167 -17.57 7.84 19.75
CA TYR A 167 -16.70 8.71 20.54
C TYR A 167 -15.33 8.08 20.62
N THR A 168 -14.39 8.60 19.83
CA THR A 168 -13.03 8.05 19.77
C THR A 168 -12.01 9.06 20.26
N LEU A 169 -10.97 8.54 20.90
CA LEU A 169 -9.72 9.23 21.11
C LEU A 169 -8.65 8.44 20.38
N ALA A 170 -7.93 9.07 19.44
CA ALA A 170 -6.94 8.40 18.63
C ALA A 170 -5.56 9.06 18.74
N LEU A 171 -4.54 8.21 18.69
CA LEU A 171 -3.13 8.60 18.66
C LEU A 171 -2.52 7.97 17.42
N SER A 172 -2.00 8.80 16.54
CA SER A 172 -1.27 8.40 15.34
C SER A 172 0.18 8.86 15.40
N ALA A 173 1.06 8.05 14.81
CA ALA A 173 2.46 8.38 14.61
C ALA A 173 2.91 7.87 13.24
N VAL A 174 3.68 8.68 12.54
CA VAL A 174 4.22 8.38 11.22
C VAL A 174 5.70 8.75 11.22
N HIS A 175 6.52 7.85 10.68
CA HIS A 175 7.95 8.07 10.52
C HIS A 175 8.33 7.87 9.06
N ASP A 176 8.98 8.88 8.49
CA ASP A 176 9.60 8.84 7.18
C ASP A 176 11.12 8.80 7.37
N TRP A 177 11.77 7.76 6.85
CA TRP A 177 13.23 7.61 6.89
C TRP A 177 13.94 8.39 5.77
N GLY A 178 13.19 8.98 4.81
CA GLY A 178 13.74 9.77 3.71
C GLY A 178 14.47 8.97 2.62
N ARG A 179 14.66 7.66 2.83
CA ARG A 179 15.35 6.74 1.91
C ARG A 179 14.39 6.11 0.90
N ALA A 180 14.09 6.85 -0.15
CA ALA A 180 13.68 6.26 -1.43
C ALA A 180 14.24 7.12 -2.56
N GLY A 181 15.53 6.95 -2.84
CA GLY A 181 16.25 7.70 -3.87
C GLY A 181 16.47 9.20 -3.59
N GLY A 182 16.09 9.71 -2.41
CA GLY A 182 16.19 11.12 -2.03
C GLY A 182 17.19 11.42 -0.90
N ARG A 183 17.41 12.72 -0.63
CA ARG A 183 18.25 13.24 0.48
C ARG A 183 17.44 13.88 1.61
N ALA A 184 16.13 13.60 1.68
CA ALA A 184 15.28 14.19 2.71
C ALA A 184 15.73 13.69 4.10
N PRO A 185 15.80 14.56 5.12
CA PRO A 185 16.07 14.13 6.48
C PRO A 185 14.91 13.27 6.99
N SER A 186 15.20 12.33 7.88
CA SER A 186 14.16 11.54 8.54
C SER A 186 13.26 12.44 9.38
N VAL A 187 11.97 12.21 9.37
CA VAL A 187 10.99 12.98 10.16
C VAL A 187 10.00 12.05 10.84
N THR A 188 9.66 12.38 12.08
CA THR A 188 8.56 11.73 12.82
C THR A 188 7.50 12.77 13.12
N LEU A 189 6.25 12.43 12.82
CA LEU A 189 5.08 13.20 13.18
C LEU A 189 4.20 12.35 14.09
N ALA A 190 3.60 12.98 15.09
CA ALA A 190 2.58 12.36 15.93
C ALA A 190 1.37 13.29 16.02
N HIS A 191 0.19 12.71 16.13
CA HIS A 191 -1.06 13.45 16.20
C HIS A 191 -2.00 12.77 17.20
N LEU A 192 -2.65 13.58 18.02
CA LEU A 192 -3.68 13.15 18.94
C LEU A 192 -4.99 13.82 18.50
N ASP A 193 -6.03 13.03 18.31
CA ASP A 193 -7.35 13.50 17.93
C ASP A 193 -8.45 12.91 18.82
N ALA A 194 -9.59 13.60 18.82
CA ALA A 194 -10.81 13.15 19.44
C ALA A 194 -11.97 13.42 18.49
N THR A 195 -12.77 12.39 18.23
CA THR A 195 -13.94 12.48 17.36
C THR A 195 -15.22 12.21 18.15
N ALA A 196 -16.24 13.02 17.91
CA ALA A 196 -17.58 12.84 18.45
C ALA A 196 -18.61 12.88 17.32
N VAL A 197 -19.23 11.73 17.03
CA VAL A 197 -20.27 11.59 16.03
C VAL A 197 -21.62 11.98 16.64
N VAL A 198 -22.12 13.15 16.27
CA VAL A 198 -23.39 13.70 16.82
C VAL A 198 -24.60 13.34 15.94
N VAL A 199 -24.39 13.13 14.65
CA VAL A 199 -25.45 12.81 13.68
C VAL A 199 -24.96 11.70 12.76
N VAL A 200 -25.75 10.63 12.66
CA VAL A 200 -25.56 9.54 11.70
C VAL A 200 -26.68 9.62 10.67
N ARG A 201 -26.33 9.55 9.38
CA ARG A 201 -27.34 9.49 8.32
C ARG A 201 -27.97 8.09 8.31
N PRO A 202 -29.31 7.95 8.35
CA PRO A 202 -29.94 6.64 8.27
C PRO A 202 -29.68 5.98 6.90
N GLY A 203 -29.34 4.68 6.91
CA GLY A 203 -29.27 3.85 5.69
C GLY A 203 -27.90 3.73 5.01
N PHE A 204 -26.80 4.05 5.71
CA PHE A 204 -25.43 3.78 5.29
C PHE A 204 -24.75 2.81 6.25
#